data_AF-A0A6V7LDR7-F1
#
_entry.id   AF-A0A6V7LDR7-F1
#
_cell.length_a   1.000
_cell.length_b   1.000
_cell.length_c   1.000
_cell.angle_alpha   90.00
_cell.angle_beta   90.00
_cell.angle_gamma   90.00
#
_symmetry.space_group_name_H-M   'P 1'
#
loop_
_entity.id
_entity.type
_entity.pdbx_description
1 polymer ?
#
loop_
_entity_poly.entity_id
_entity_poly.type
_entity_poly.pdbx_seq_one_letter_code
_entity_poly.pdbx_strand_id
1 'polypeptide(L)' 'DLFAGFDLVSVRETTLGANQWIEEKNRLQWMSETNEIRRADENETRILNVKDGVINVLLKAMEIRTFIVHLKASTST' A
#
# COMPACT_ATOMS: atom_id res chain seq x y z
N ASP A 1 -17.74 -6.19 0.61
CA ASP A 1 -16.68 -6.67 1.51
C ASP A 1 -15.83 -7.68 0.76
N LEU A 2 -14.50 -7.55 0.79
CA LEU A 2 -13.59 -8.41 0.01
C LEU A 2 -13.31 -9.74 0.74
N PHE A 3 -13.28 -9.72 2.06
CA PHE A 3 -12.99 -10.89 2.90
C PHE A 3 -14.25 -11.39 3.61
N ALA A 4 -15.28 -11.75 2.84
CA ALA A 4 -16.51 -12.29 3.42
C ALA A 4 -16.22 -13.52 4.32
N GLY A 5 -16.72 -13.49 5.55
CA GLY A 5 -16.47 -14.54 6.55
C GLY A 5 -15.23 -14.31 7.44
N PHE A 6 -14.54 -13.19 7.28
CA PHE A 6 -13.39 -12.82 8.11
C PHE A 6 -13.46 -11.36 8.53
N ASP A 7 -13.10 -11.10 9.79
CA ASP A 7 -12.87 -9.76 10.32
C ASP A 7 -11.41 -9.36 10.07
N LEU A 8 -11.22 -8.19 9.48
CA LEU A 8 -9.90 -7.63 9.22
C LEU A 8 -9.30 -7.04 10.51
N VAL A 9 -8.22 -7.64 11.00
CA VAL A 9 -7.55 -7.22 12.23
C VAL A 9 -6.50 -6.14 11.95
N SER A 10 -5.67 -6.34 10.93
CA SER A 10 -4.64 -5.37 10.54
C SER A 10 -4.26 -5.51 9.08
N VAL A 11 -3.81 -4.41 8.47
CA VAL A 11 -3.26 -4.37 7.12
C VAL A 11 -1.97 -3.58 7.13
N ARG A 12 -0.93 -4.11 6.48
CA ARG A 12 0.34 -3.41 6.27
C ARG A 12 0.84 -3.61 4.85
N GLU A 13 1.31 -2.55 4.23
CA GLU A 13 1.78 -2.56 2.84
C GLU A 13 3.26 -2.97 2.77
N THR A 14 3.63 -3.65 1.69
CA THR A 14 4.98 -4.20 1.46
C THR A 14 5.46 -3.90 0.04
N THR A 15 6.74 -4.17 -0.22
CA THR A 15 7.27 -4.26 -1.59
C THR A 15 6.58 -5.39 -2.37
N LEU A 16 6.72 -5.37 -3.70
CA LEU A 16 6.11 -6.37 -4.58
C LEU A 16 6.46 -7.82 -4.18
N GLY A 17 7.68 -8.05 -3.69
CA GLY A 17 8.15 -9.36 -3.24
C GLY A 17 7.69 -9.76 -1.83
N ALA A 18 6.88 -8.92 -1.15
CA ALA A 18 6.40 -9.13 0.21
C ALA A 18 7.51 -9.38 1.25
N ASN A 19 8.73 -8.88 0.99
CA ASN A 19 9.91 -9.14 1.81
C ASN A 19 10.41 -7.93 2.60
N GLN A 20 9.87 -6.74 2.33
CA GLN A 20 10.24 -5.49 2.98
C GLN A 20 8.99 -4.64 3.18
N TRP A 21 8.91 -3.96 4.33
CA TRP A 21 7.85 -2.98 4.59
C TRP A 21 8.01 -1.80 3.64
N ILE A 22 6.89 -1.28 3.13
CA ILE A 22 6.95 -0.25 2.09
C ILE A 22 7.59 1.05 2.62
N GLU A 23 7.40 1.34 3.90
CA GLU A 23 7.96 2.47 4.65
C GLU A 23 9.47 2.37 4.87
N GLU A 24 10.04 1.18 4.80
CA GLU A 24 11.49 0.94 4.96
C GLU A 24 12.23 0.89 3.62
N LYS A 25 11.49 0.87 2.50
CA LYS A 25 12.05 0.79 1.16
C LYS A 25 12.77 2.10 0.82
N ASN A 26 14.09 2.03 0.78
CA ASN A 26 14.94 3.12 0.28
C ASN A 26 15.56 2.76 -1.08
N ARG A 27 15.19 3.48 -2.14
CA ARG A 27 15.75 3.28 -3.49
C ARG A 27 16.82 4.34 -3.77
N LEU A 28 17.86 3.93 -4.50
CA LEU A 28 18.86 4.86 -5.02
C LEU A 28 18.19 5.92 -5.90
N GLN A 29 18.53 7.17 -5.65
CA GLN A 29 18.04 8.33 -6.38
C GLN A 29 19.05 8.65 -7.48
N TRP A 30 18.60 8.59 -8.74
CA TRP A 30 19.43 8.89 -9.89
C TRP A 30 18.99 10.22 -10.49
N MET A 31 19.95 11.08 -10.79
CA MET A 31 19.68 12.29 -11.57
C MET A 31 19.69 11.91 -13.05
N SER A 32 18.51 11.82 -13.65
CA SER A 32 18.42 11.69 -15.10
C SER A 32 18.88 12.99 -15.73
N GLU A 33 19.89 12.93 -16.61
CA GLU A 33 20.16 14.03 -17.52
C GLU A 33 18.89 14.29 -18.33
N THR A 34 18.40 15.53 -18.36
CA THR A 34 17.14 15.83 -19.04
C THR A 34 17.22 17.03 -19.95
N ASN A 35 16.46 16.98 -21.04
CA ASN A 35 15.94 18.20 -21.66
C ASN A 35 14.59 18.64 -21.06
N GLU A 36 14.00 17.93 -20.08
CA GLU A 36 12.81 18.39 -19.33
C GLU A 36 12.81 17.94 -17.86
N ILE A 37 12.73 18.89 -16.94
CA ILE A 37 13.02 18.70 -15.51
C ILE A 37 11.77 18.31 -14.69
N ARG A 38 11.92 17.17 -14.00
CA ARG A 38 11.40 16.76 -12.67
C ARG A 38 9.88 16.62 -12.48
N ARG A 39 9.46 15.37 -12.26
CA ARG A 39 8.38 15.10 -11.29
C ARG A 39 8.96 15.33 -9.90
N ALA A 40 8.75 16.52 -9.37
CA ALA A 40 8.85 16.74 -7.94
C ALA A 40 7.80 15.88 -7.24
N ASP A 41 8.23 15.28 -6.13
CA ASP A 41 7.43 14.72 -5.05
C ASP A 41 6.74 13.36 -5.28
N GLU A 42 7.54 12.29 -5.39
CA GLU A 42 7.09 10.94 -5.00
C GLU A 42 7.17 10.71 -3.48
N ASN A 43 7.23 11.78 -2.68
CA ASN A 43 6.81 11.75 -1.27
C ASN A 43 5.28 11.92 -1.18
N GLU A 44 4.52 11.30 -2.09
CA GLU A 44 3.12 11.02 -1.80
C GLU A 44 3.12 10.02 -0.65
N THR A 45 2.99 10.56 0.56
CA THR A 45 2.59 9.79 1.74
C THR A 45 1.48 8.84 1.29
N ARG A 46 1.77 7.53 1.28
CA ARG A 46 0.80 6.48 0.95
C ARG A 46 -0.19 6.40 2.11
N ILE A 47 -1.10 7.35 2.18
CA ILE A 47 -2.08 7.40 3.26
C ILE A 47 -3.10 6.29 2.99
N LEU A 48 -3.01 5.22 3.77
CA LEU A 48 -4.16 4.34 3.98
C LEU A 48 -5.20 5.16 4.75
N ASN A 49 -6.18 5.71 4.05
CA ASN A 49 -7.30 6.40 4.69
C ASN A 49 -8.18 5.34 5.36
N VAL A 50 -7.93 5.10 6.64
CA VAL A 50 -8.86 4.38 7.51
C VAL A 50 -9.91 5.39 7.96
N LYS A 51 -11.05 5.43 7.25
CA LYS A 51 -12.24 6.17 7.69
C LYS A 51 -13.30 5.15 8.07
N ASP A 52 -13.84 5.28 9.28
CA ASP A 52 -14.97 4.47 9.78
C ASP A 52 -14.76 2.94 9.72
N GLY A 53 -13.52 2.48 9.96
CA GLY A 53 -13.18 1.04 9.92
C GLY A 53 -13.09 0.46 8.51
N VAL A 54 -13.25 1.28 7.46
CA VAL A 54 -13.13 0.87 6.06
C VAL A 54 -11.75 1.27 5.53
N ILE A 55 -11.04 0.30 4.95
CA ILE A 55 -9.74 0.51 4.32
C ILE A 55 -9.96 0.68 2.81
N ASN A 56 -9.68 1.88 2.30
CA ASN A 56 -9.77 2.18 0.88
C ASN A 56 -8.38 2.13 0.22
N VAL A 57 -8.25 1.33 -0.84
CA VAL A 57 -7.00 1.17 -1.60
C VAL A 57 -7.18 1.79 -2.98
N LEU A 58 -6.53 2.93 -3.22
CA LEU A 58 -6.44 3.54 -4.55
C LEU A 58 -5.31 2.89 -5.36
N LEU A 59 -5.56 2.65 -6.65
CA LEU A 59 -4.59 2.15 -7.64
C LEU A 59 -4.49 3.13 -8.81
N LYS A 60 -3.26 3.54 -9.14
CA LYS A 60 -2.94 4.26 -10.37
C LYS A 60 -2.79 3.29 -11.54
N ALA A 61 -2.78 3.81 -12.77
CA ALA A 61 -2.61 2.99 -13.97
C ALA A 61 -1.31 2.17 -13.87
N MET A 62 -1.41 0.85 -14.09
CA MET A 62 -0.30 -0.12 -13.97
C MET A 62 0.32 -0.22 -12.56
N GLU A 63 -0.35 0.29 -11.52
CA GLU A 63 0.12 0.14 -10.13
C GLU A 63 -0.26 -1.22 -9.55
N ILE A 64 0.70 -1.89 -8.92
CA ILE A 64 0.50 -3.10 -8.14
C ILE A 64 0.84 -2.78 -6.67
N ARG A 65 -0.10 -3.03 -5.76
CA ARG A 65 0.09 -2.84 -4.32
C ARG A 65 -0.03 -4.19 -3.61
N THR A 66 0.94 -4.47 -2.75
CA THR A 66 1.05 -5.75 -2.03
C THR A 66 0.87 -5.52 -0.54
N PHE A 67 -0.04 -6.27 0.08
CA PHE A 67 -0.37 -6.13 1.50
C PHE A 67 -0.23 -7.46 2.23
N ILE A 68 0.26 -7.38 3.47
CA ILE A 68 0.11 -8.44 4.46
C ILE A 68 -1.10 -8.07 5.32
N VAL A 69 -2.06 -8.99 5.40
CA VAL A 69 -3.30 -8.82 6.16
C VAL A 69 -3.40 -9.86 7.26
N HIS A 70 -3.85 -9.45 8.44
CA HIS A 70 -4.24 -10.38 9.50
C HIS A 70 -5.76 -10.43 9.57
N LEU A 71 -6.28 -11.65 9.48
CA LEU A 71 -7.71 -11.94 9.44
C LEU A 71 -8.08 -12.81 10.63
N LYS A 72 -9.26 -12.59 11.20
CA LYS A 72 -9.89 -13.45 12.19
C LYS A 72 -11.16 -14.03 11.56
N ALA A 73 -11.44 -15.32 11.74
CA ALA A 73 -12.70 -15.88 11.26
C ALA A 73 -13.88 -15.17 11.94
N SER A 74 -14.81 -14.64 11.15
CA SER A 74 -16.02 -14.01 11.68
C SER A 74 -16.86 -15.12 12.31
N THR A 75 -17.07 -15.06 13.62
CA THR A 75 -17.82 -16.08 14.33
C THR A 75 -19.30 -15.80 14.12
N SER A 76 -19.91 -16.46 13.13
CA SER A 76 -21.36 -16.42 12.94
C SER A 76 -22.01 -17.05 14.18
N THR A 77 -22.54 -16.22 15.08
CA THR A 77 -23.43 -16.66 16.17
C THR A 77 -24.86 -16.38 15.75
#